data_AF-A0A838RCQ9-F1
#
_entry.id   AF-A0A838RCQ9-F1
#
_cell.length_a   1.000
_cell.length_b   1.000
_cell.length_c   1.000
_cell.angle_alpha   90.00
_cell.angle_beta   90.00
_cell.angle_gamma   90.00
#
_symmetry.space_group_name_H-M   'P 1'
#
loop_
_entity.id
_entity.type
_entity.pdbx_description
1 polymer ?
#
loop_
_entity_poly.entity_id
_entity_poly.type
_entity_poly.pdbx_seq_one_letter_code
_entity_poly.pdbx_strand_id
1 'polypeptide(L)'
;MAEKSADKGNKAFDRGEYETAVAAFSETREVWRQLGDTRGEASALVDLGVAHQKMGNLADAQEAYEEGLRLYEQLGDDEGRATVMG
;
A
#
# COMPACT_ATOMS: atom_id res chain seq x y z
N MET A 1 0.02 15.95 2.30
CA MET A 1 1.41 15.47 2.12
C MET A 1 1.40 14.00 1.71
N ALA A 2 0.68 13.12 2.42
CA ALA A 2 0.45 11.72 2.01
C ALA A 2 -0.25 11.57 0.64
N GLU A 3 -1.40 12.23 0.44
CA GLU A 3 -2.18 12.13 -0.82
C GLU A 3 -1.38 12.51 -2.07
N LYS A 4 -0.46 13.48 -1.95
CA LYS A 4 0.40 13.89 -3.06
C LYS A 4 1.46 12.83 -3.39
N SER A 5 1.96 12.11 -2.38
CA SER A 5 2.89 11.00 -2.61
C SER A 5 2.15 9.78 -3.15
N ALA A 6 0.93 9.52 -2.69
CA ALA A 6 0.05 8.48 -3.25
C ALA A 6 -0.26 8.72 -4.74
N ASP A 7 -0.64 9.95 -5.12
CA ASP A 7 -0.89 10.31 -6.53
C ASP A 7 0.37 10.15 -7.39
N LYS A 8 1.55 10.48 -6.86
CA LYS A 8 2.83 10.21 -7.53
C LYS A 8 3.06 8.70 -7.70
N GLY A 9 2.78 7.91 -6.67
CA GLY A 9 2.90 6.46 -6.70
C GLY A 9 2.01 5.83 -7.76
N ASN A 10 0.73 6.22 -7.80
CA ASN A 10 -0.22 5.76 -8.82
C ASN A 10 0.23 6.11 -10.23
N LYS A 11 0.65 7.36 -10.46
CA LYS A 11 1.15 7.79 -11.76
C LYS A 11 2.41 7.04 -12.20
N ALA A 12 3.31 6.74 -11.26
CA ALA A 12 4.50 5.94 -11.54
C ALA A 12 4.12 4.49 -11.87
N PHE A 13 3.19 3.91 -11.11
CA PHE A 13 2.66 2.58 -11.33
C PHE A 13 2.02 2.44 -12.73
N ASP A 14 1.19 3.40 -13.14
CA ASP A 14 0.55 3.43 -14.45
C ASP A 14 1.56 3.52 -15.60
N ARG A 15 2.73 4.13 -15.36
CA ARG A 15 3.83 4.19 -16.32
C ARG A 15 4.73 2.95 -16.30
N GLY A 16 4.51 2.01 -15.39
CA GLY A 16 5.37 0.84 -15.18
C GLY A 16 6.66 1.14 -14.41
N GLU A 17 6.77 2.32 -13.79
CA GLU A 17 7.92 2.74 -12.97
C GLU A 17 7.77 2.20 -11.53
N TYR A 18 7.76 0.87 -11.39
CA TYR A 18 7.35 0.22 -10.15
C TYR A 18 8.27 0.53 -8.96
N GLU A 19 9.59 0.68 -9.16
CA GLU A 19 10.50 1.11 -8.08
C GLU A 19 10.14 2.50 -7.55
N THR A 20 9.72 3.39 -8.44
CA THR A 20 9.28 4.75 -8.05
C THR A 20 7.94 4.70 -7.33
N ALA A 21 7.04 3.81 -7.76
CA ALA A 21 5.77 3.57 -7.08
C ALA A 21 5.99 3.05 -5.66
N VAL A 22 6.86 2.04 -5.48
CA VAL A 22 7.22 1.49 -4.16
C VAL A 22 7.76 2.57 -3.23
N ALA A 23 8.68 3.42 -3.70
CA ALA A 23 9.22 4.50 -2.89
C ALA A 23 8.13 5.49 -2.45
N ALA A 24 7.22 5.85 -3.35
CA ALA A 24 6.13 6.78 -3.06
C ALA A 24 5.06 6.20 -2.12
N PHE A 25 4.68 4.93 -2.30
CA PHE A 25 3.75 4.25 -1.40
C PHE A 25 4.36 4.01 -0.01
N SER A 26 5.67 3.73 0.07
CA SER A 26 6.38 3.62 1.36
C SER A 26 6.37 4.94 2.14
N GLU A 27 6.60 6.06 1.45
CA GLU A 27 6.50 7.40 2.06
C GLU A 27 5.06 7.67 2.52
N THR A 28 4.08 7.36 1.67
CA THR A 28 2.65 7.50 1.97
C THR A 28 2.26 6.73 3.23
N ARG A 29 2.67 5.46 3.32
CA ARG A 29 2.46 4.59 4.49
C ARG A 29 3.03 5.22 5.76
N GLU A 30 4.27 5.69 5.72
CA GLU A 30 4.93 6.30 6.88
C GLU A 30 4.18 7.54 7.36
N VAL A 31 3.70 8.38 6.44
CA VAL A 31 2.93 9.57 6.77
C VAL A 31 1.60 9.17 7.43
N TRP A 32 0.86 8.20 6.89
CA TRP A 32 -0.39 7.75 7.51
C TRP A 32 -0.17 7.16 8.90
N ARG A 33 0.89 6.37 9.08
CA ARG A 33 1.29 5.83 10.37
C ARG A 33 1.58 6.94 11.39
N GLN A 34 2.33 7.97 11.00
CA GLN A 34 2.63 9.12 11.87
C GLN A 34 1.39 9.95 12.22
N LEU A 35 0.41 10.00 11.31
CA LEU A 35 -0.87 10.66 11.55
C LEU A 35 -1.85 9.81 12.36
N GLY A 36 -1.53 8.52 12.60
CA GLY A 36 -2.43 7.57 13.25
C GLY A 36 -3.61 7.13 12.39
N ASP A 37 -3.53 7.33 11.07
CA ASP A 37 -4.55 6.87 10.12
C ASP A 37 -4.28 5.42 9.71
N THR A 38 -4.82 4.49 10.49
CA THR A 38 -4.65 3.05 10.24
C THR A 38 -5.27 2.59 8.92
N ARG A 39 -6.37 3.21 8.45
CA ARG A 39 -7.01 2.83 7.18
C ARG A 39 -6.16 3.30 6.00
N GLY A 40 -5.61 4.52 6.09
CA GLY A 40 -4.65 5.04 5.12
C GLY A 40 -3.36 4.22 5.07
N GLU A 41 -2.84 3.82 6.23
CA GLU A 41 -1.65 2.95 6.32
C GLU A 41 -1.91 1.58 5.66
N ALA A 42 -3.05 0.96 5.94
CA ALA A 42 -3.45 -0.31 5.33
C ALA A 42 -3.57 -0.20 3.80
N SER A 43 -4.19 0.86 3.29
CA SER A 43 -4.31 1.09 1.85
C SER A 43 -2.94 1.22 1.18
N ALA A 44 -2.02 1.98 1.77
CA ALA A 44 -0.67 2.15 1.22
C ALA A 44 0.13 0.83 1.21
N LEU A 45 -0.11 -0.06 2.17
CA LEU A 45 0.45 -1.41 2.19
C LEU A 45 -0.08 -2.29 1.06
N VAL A 46 -1.38 -2.18 0.73
CA VAL A 46 -1.96 -2.88 -0.43
C VAL A 46 -1.31 -2.40 -1.72
N ASP A 47 -1.17 -1.08 -1.89
CA ASP A 47 -0.55 -0.48 -3.07
C ASP A 47 0.93 -0.92 -3.21
N LEU A 48 1.66 -1.01 -2.10
CA LEU A 48 3.01 -1.59 -2.05
C LEU A 48 3.02 -3.05 -2.50
N GLY A 49 2.08 -3.87 -1.99
CA GLY A 49 1.96 -5.27 -2.36
C GLY A 49 1.77 -5.43 -3.88
N VAL A 50 0.90 -4.62 -4.48
CA VAL A 50 0.67 -4.63 -5.93
C VAL A 50 1.92 -4.22 -6.68
N ALA A 51 2.62 -3.16 -6.26
CA ALA A 51 3.84 -2.70 -6.91
C ALA A 51 4.95 -3.76 -6.87
N HIS A 52 5.19 -4.39 -5.71
CA HIS A 52 6.15 -5.48 -5.57
C HIS A 52 5.79 -6.70 -6.41
N GLN A 53 4.50 -7.06 -6.48
CA GLN A 53 4.04 -8.15 -7.33
C GLN A 53 4.35 -7.88 -8.81
N LYS A 54 4.17 -6.64 -9.29
CA LYS A 54 4.52 -6.26 -10.67
C LYS A 54 6.03 -6.31 -10.96
N MET A 55 6.86 -6.10 -9.94
CA MET A 55 8.32 -6.27 -10.04
C MET A 55 8.77 -7.74 -9.97
N GLY A 56 7.88 -8.67 -9.61
CA GLY A 56 8.22 -10.07 -9.36
C GLY A 56 8.76 -10.34 -7.96
N ASN A 57 8.72 -9.35 -7.07
CA ASN A 57 9.12 -9.47 -5.67
C ASN A 57 7.97 -10.07 -4.84
N LEU A 58 7.71 -11.36 -5.03
CA LEU A 58 6.55 -12.01 -4.41
C LEU A 58 6.62 -12.06 -2.88
N ALA A 59 7.82 -12.16 -2.30
CA ALA A 59 8.00 -12.16 -0.84
C ALA A 59 7.61 -10.80 -0.23
N ASP A 60 8.16 -9.71 -0.77
CA ASP A 60 7.84 -8.34 -0.32
C ASP A 60 6.35 -8.04 -0.52
N ALA A 61 5.76 -8.51 -1.64
CA ALA A 61 4.34 -8.34 -1.92
C ALA A 61 3.47 -9.03 -0.88
N GLN A 62 3.79 -10.29 -0.56
CA GLN A 62 3.06 -11.06 0.45
C GLN A 62 3.14 -10.40 1.82
N GLU A 63 4.32 -9.96 2.25
CA GLU A 63 4.49 -9.27 3.53
C GLU A 63 3.63 -8.00 3.60
N ALA A 64 3.63 -7.19 2.53
CA ALA A 64 2.84 -5.98 2.47
C ALA A 64 1.33 -6.26 2.55
N TYR A 65 0.84 -7.28 1.82
CA TYR A 65 -0.56 -7.69 1.90
C TYR A 65 -0.96 -8.24 3.27
N GLU A 66 -0.12 -9.06 3.89
CA GLU A 66 -0.38 -9.60 5.23
C GLU A 66 -0.44 -8.49 6.29
N GLU A 67 0.44 -7.50 6.20
CA GLU A 67 0.42 -6.36 7.11
C GLU A 67 -0.82 -5.48 6.87
N GLY A 68 -1.17 -5.18 5.61
CA GLY A 68 -2.37 -4.41 5.26
C GLY A 68 -3.66 -5.11 5.71
N LEU A 69 -3.75 -6.43 5.50
CA LEU A 69 -4.89 -7.22 5.95
C LEU A 69 -5.03 -7.18 7.48
N ARG A 70 -3.92 -7.33 8.22
CA ARG A 70 -3.93 -7.25 9.69
C ARG A 70 -4.46 -5.90 10.18
N LEU A 71 -4.12 -4.81 9.51
CA LEU A 71 -4.62 -3.47 9.88
C LEU A 71 -6.11 -3.33 9.58
N TYR A 72 -6.59 -3.78 8.41
CA TYR A 72 -8.02 -3.78 8.13
C TYR A 72 -8.82 -4.68 9.10
N GLU A 73 -8.26 -5.80 9.53
CA GLU A 73 -8.85 -6.66 10.57
C GLU A 73 -8.95 -5.96 11.93
N GLN A 74 -7.92 -5.22 12.34
CA GLN A 74 -7.96 -4.41 13.57
C GLN A 74 -9.05 -3.33 13.51
N LEU A 75 -9.33 -2.81 12.33
CA LEU A 75 -10.38 -1.81 12.09
C LEU A 75 -11.79 -2.41 11.96
N GLY A 76 -11.92 -3.73 11.76
CA GLY A 76 -13.18 -4.35 11.37
C GLY A 76 -13.65 -3.91 9.97
N ASP A 77 -12.71 -3.56 9.09
CA ASP A 77 -12.96 -3.00 7.77
C ASP A 77 -13.06 -4.10 6.70
N ASP A 78 -14.25 -4.69 6.57
CA ASP A 78 -14.46 -5.80 5.64
C ASP A 78 -14.29 -5.42 4.16
N GLU A 79 -14.51 -4.15 3.80
CA GLU A 79 -14.27 -3.64 2.44
C GLU A 79 -12.77 -3.61 2.13
N GLY A 80 -11.96 -3.09 3.06
CA GLY A 80 -10.50 -3.10 2.96
C GLY A 80 -9.95 -4.52 2.85
N ARG A 81 -10.45 -5.46 3.67
CA ARG A 81 -10.06 -6.88 3.62
C ARG A 81 -10.37 -7.53 2.27
N ALA A 82 -11.55 -7.27 1.73
CA ALA A 82 -11.94 -7.78 0.42
C ALA A 82 -11.01 -7.28 -0.70
N THR A 83 -10.51 -6.05 -0.58
CA THR A 83 -9.55 -5.48 -1.54
C THR A 83 -8.20 -6.20 -1.52
N VAL A 84 -7.77 -6.72 -0.37
CA VAL A 84 -6.52 -7.51 -0.28
C VAL A 84 -6.68 -8.93 -0.82
N MET A 85 -7.86 -9.52 -0.65
CA MET A 85 -8.12 -10.93 -0.98
C MET A 85 -8.66 -11.17 -2.40
N GLY A 86 -9.14 -10.13 -3.08
CA GLY A 86 -9.77 -10.20 -4.40
C GLY A 86 -8.78 -10.13 -5.55
#